data_AF-A0A7V4PP89-F1
#
_entry.id   AF-A0A7V4PP89-F1
#
_cell.length_a   1.000
_cell.length_b   1.000
_cell.length_c   1.000
_cell.angle_alpha   90.00
_cell.angle_beta   90.00
_cell.angle_gamma   90.00
#
_symmetry.space_group_name_H-M   'P 1'
#
loop_
_entity.id
_entity.type
_entity.pdbx_description
1 polymer ?
#
loop_
_entity_poly.entity_id
_entity_poly.type
_entity_poly.pdbx_seq_one_letter_code
_entity_poly.pdbx_strand_id
1 'polypeptide(L)'
;SPITDGAAAAILTAEKTDLFISGIGQGTGPVSLRERDSFSSFRATQIAAARAYQMAALSPREIDFAEVHDAFTPFEIISTEDLGFFPPGRGGRAAEQGKTSIDGPLPINPSGGLKSRGHPVGASGVAQVVEAAWGLRGSAGWKLQREAKRALAQSTGGLGANNFVTILERTDSRAAKSFWSPAPFSPERRRPVSRRPQTAAPAEEGRIETFTVLYVTPDGFLPPLALALIRDRQGALFMAQGEDVSHLKIGREVYVRQIGGRNLFTVKSHLTKVREALKKLLGRVPRLPAERKRLAKKEAP
;
A
#
# COMPACT_ATOMS: atom_id res chain seq x y z
N SER A 1 1.22 12.22 3.77
CA SER A 1 2.01 13.44 3.99
C SER A 1 1.15 14.64 3.60
N PRO A 2 1.44 15.84 4.10
CA PRO A 2 0.79 17.05 3.60
C PRO A 2 1.21 17.35 2.15
N ILE A 3 0.38 18.11 1.42
CA ILE A 3 0.78 18.75 0.16
C ILE A 3 1.77 19.86 0.53
N THR A 4 2.91 19.94 -0.14
CA THR A 4 4.01 20.79 0.29
C THR A 4 4.83 21.27 -0.91
N ASP A 5 5.22 22.55 -0.88
CA ASP A 5 6.22 23.12 -1.78
C ASP A 5 7.62 22.99 -1.16
N GLY A 6 8.62 22.70 -1.98
CA GLY A 6 10.00 22.61 -1.52
C GLY A 6 10.95 22.10 -2.58
N ALA A 7 12.24 22.30 -2.33
CA ALA A 7 13.32 21.89 -3.21
C ALA A 7 14.44 21.22 -2.39
N ALA A 8 15.21 20.36 -3.05
CA ALA A 8 16.42 19.77 -2.50
C ALA A 8 17.45 19.63 -3.63
N ALA A 9 18.71 19.77 -3.29
CA ALA A 9 19.82 19.66 -4.23
C ALA A 9 21.00 18.92 -3.57
N ALA A 10 21.76 18.21 -4.38
CA ALA A 10 23.01 17.58 -3.99
C ALA A 10 24.05 17.84 -5.09
N ILE A 11 25.30 18.07 -4.68
CA ILE A 11 26.45 18.19 -5.58
C ILE A 11 27.23 16.89 -5.49
N LEU A 12 27.49 16.27 -6.64
CA LEU A 12 28.23 15.01 -6.75
C LEU A 12 29.57 15.27 -7.44
N THR A 13 30.62 14.60 -6.97
CA THR A 13 31.95 14.64 -7.56
C THR A 13 32.54 13.23 -7.61
N ALA A 14 33.45 13.00 -8.55
CA ALA A 14 34.27 11.79 -8.59
C ALA A 14 35.45 11.85 -7.60
N GLU A 15 35.77 13.04 -7.11
CA GLU A 15 36.79 13.24 -6.10
C GLU A 15 36.34 12.68 -4.75
N LYS A 16 37.29 12.15 -3.97
CA LYS A 16 37.00 11.58 -2.66
C LYS A 16 36.60 12.69 -1.69
N THR A 17 35.41 12.59 -1.12
CA THR A 17 34.92 13.49 -0.07
C THR A 17 34.75 12.77 1.27
N ASP A 18 34.14 13.43 2.26
CA ASP A 18 33.82 12.85 3.57
C ASP A 18 32.76 11.74 3.50
N LEU A 19 31.88 11.81 2.48
CA LEU A 19 30.86 10.82 2.18
C LEU A 19 31.03 10.25 0.76
N PHE A 20 30.52 9.05 0.54
CA PHE A 20 30.36 8.49 -0.80
C PHE A 20 29.08 7.66 -0.90
N ILE A 21 28.57 7.50 -2.12
CA ILE A 21 27.48 6.57 -2.41
C ILE A 21 28.09 5.19 -2.57
N SER A 22 27.89 4.31 -1.60
CA SER A 22 28.43 2.95 -1.66
C SER A 22 27.54 1.99 -2.42
N GLY A 23 26.23 2.27 -2.49
CA GLY A 23 25.28 1.44 -3.19
C GLY A 23 24.10 2.23 -3.76
N ILE A 24 23.69 1.88 -4.98
CA ILE A 24 22.43 2.33 -5.56
C ILE A 24 21.69 1.15 -6.16
N GLY A 25 20.39 1.14 -6.00
CA GLY A 25 19.52 0.15 -6.60
C GLY A 25 18.20 0.74 -7.03
N GLN A 26 17.71 0.26 -8.15
CA GLN A 26 16.40 0.62 -8.70
C GLN A 26 15.60 -0.66 -8.91
N GLY A 27 14.30 -0.61 -8.68
CA GLY A 27 13.40 -1.73 -8.88
C GLY A 27 12.06 -1.26 -9.42
N THR A 28 11.43 -2.12 -10.23
CA THR A 28 10.09 -1.89 -10.77
C THR A 28 9.15 -3.02 -10.40
N GLY A 29 7.86 -2.72 -10.39
CA GLY A 29 6.78 -3.67 -10.15
C GLY A 29 5.51 -3.25 -10.87
N PRO A 30 4.43 -4.07 -10.76
CA PRO A 30 3.17 -3.79 -11.44
C PRO A 30 2.54 -2.48 -10.97
N VAL A 31 2.14 -1.64 -11.95
CA VAL A 31 1.37 -0.41 -11.70
C VAL A 31 -0.05 -0.77 -11.27
N SER A 32 -0.65 -1.78 -11.91
CA SER A 32 -1.99 -2.26 -11.57
C SER A 32 -1.98 -3.02 -10.25
N LEU A 33 -2.84 -2.61 -9.31
CA LEU A 33 -3.04 -3.33 -8.05
C LEU A 33 -3.52 -4.78 -8.26
N ARG A 34 -4.22 -5.05 -9.35
CA ARG A 34 -4.76 -6.39 -9.67
C ARG A 34 -3.69 -7.38 -10.09
N GLU A 35 -2.55 -6.88 -10.55
CA GLU A 35 -1.42 -7.67 -11.04
C GLU A 35 -0.36 -7.90 -9.94
N ARG A 36 -0.61 -7.40 -8.72
CA ARG A 36 0.33 -7.55 -7.61
C ARG A 36 0.22 -8.91 -6.96
N ASP A 37 1.39 -9.44 -6.59
CA ASP A 37 1.51 -10.66 -5.78
C ASP A 37 1.05 -10.43 -4.33
N SER A 38 1.26 -9.23 -3.81
CA SER A 38 0.93 -8.83 -2.42
C SER A 38 0.49 -7.37 -2.33
N PHE A 39 -0.34 -7.07 -1.33
CA PHE A 39 -0.74 -5.70 -0.95
C PHE A 39 0.08 -5.13 0.21
N SER A 40 0.82 -5.97 0.92
CA SER A 40 1.62 -5.61 2.09
C SER A 40 3.11 -5.65 1.82
N SER A 41 3.50 -5.64 0.54
CA SER A 41 4.90 -5.65 0.10
C SER A 41 5.01 -5.01 -1.28
N PHE A 42 6.10 -4.29 -1.49
CA PHE A 42 6.49 -3.66 -2.74
C PHE A 42 7.70 -4.40 -3.32
N ARG A 43 7.44 -5.23 -4.33
CA ARG A 43 8.49 -5.93 -5.10
C ARG A 43 9.58 -4.98 -5.61
N ALA A 44 9.19 -3.77 -6.03
CA ALA A 44 10.12 -2.73 -6.45
C ALA A 44 11.12 -2.35 -5.35
N THR A 45 10.67 -2.20 -4.09
CA THR A 45 11.56 -1.92 -2.95
C THR A 45 12.55 -3.05 -2.73
N GLN A 46 12.09 -4.30 -2.71
CA GLN A 46 12.96 -5.46 -2.47
C GLN A 46 14.07 -5.58 -3.54
N ILE A 47 13.72 -5.38 -4.82
CA ILE A 47 14.68 -5.40 -5.92
C ILE A 47 15.68 -4.24 -5.79
N ALA A 48 15.20 -3.03 -5.49
CA ALA A 48 16.05 -1.86 -5.30
C ALA A 48 17.01 -2.07 -4.12
N ALA A 49 16.50 -2.56 -2.98
CA ALA A 49 17.30 -2.84 -1.79
C ALA A 49 18.39 -3.88 -2.07
N ALA A 50 18.03 -5.00 -2.70
CA ALA A 50 18.98 -6.07 -3.04
C ALA A 50 20.14 -5.56 -3.90
N ARG A 51 19.85 -4.75 -4.92
CA ARG A 51 20.85 -4.15 -5.80
C ARG A 51 21.75 -3.16 -5.03
N ALA A 52 21.17 -2.32 -4.19
CA ALA A 52 21.92 -1.35 -3.40
C ALA A 52 22.86 -2.05 -2.40
N TYR A 53 22.37 -3.04 -1.65
CA TYR A 53 23.18 -3.81 -0.71
C TYR A 53 24.27 -4.62 -1.41
N GLN A 54 23.97 -5.23 -2.55
CA GLN A 54 24.96 -5.96 -3.36
C GLN A 54 26.08 -5.04 -3.85
N MET A 55 25.73 -3.85 -4.34
CA MET A 55 26.70 -2.85 -4.80
C MET A 55 27.58 -2.35 -3.64
N ALA A 56 26.98 -2.12 -2.47
CA ALA A 56 27.69 -1.69 -1.27
C ALA A 56 28.47 -2.82 -0.57
N ALA A 57 28.22 -4.09 -0.91
CA ALA A 57 28.68 -5.26 -0.16
C ALA A 57 28.31 -5.19 1.34
N LEU A 58 27.05 -4.81 1.62
CA LEU A 58 26.50 -4.67 2.97
C LEU A 58 25.27 -5.56 3.17
N SER A 59 24.88 -5.77 4.43
CA SER A 59 23.54 -6.23 4.79
C SER A 59 22.71 -5.11 5.42
N PRO A 60 21.37 -5.29 5.56
CA PRO A 60 20.52 -4.35 6.29
C PRO A 60 20.97 -4.06 7.73
N ARG A 61 21.72 -4.97 8.37
CA ARG A 61 22.18 -4.83 9.76
C ARG A 61 23.28 -3.79 9.94
N GLU A 62 23.92 -3.38 8.84
CA GLU A 62 25.02 -2.45 8.81
C GLU A 62 24.52 -1.01 8.63
N ILE A 63 23.23 -0.82 8.32
CA ILE A 63 22.61 0.50 8.23
C ILE A 63 22.37 1.06 9.63
N ASP A 64 22.86 2.26 9.91
CA ASP A 64 22.75 2.87 11.24
C ASP A 64 21.44 3.65 11.42
N PHE A 65 20.92 4.23 10.34
CA PHE A 65 19.60 4.88 10.26
C PHE A 65 19.11 4.93 8.81
N ALA A 66 17.82 5.16 8.60
CA ALA A 66 17.26 5.26 7.25
C ALA A 66 16.20 6.36 7.09
N GLU A 67 16.20 7.00 5.93
CA GLU A 67 15.14 7.88 5.44
C GLU A 67 14.30 7.10 4.41
N VAL A 68 13.12 6.66 4.82
CA VAL A 68 12.20 5.83 4.01
C VAL A 68 11.02 6.65 3.50
N HIS A 69 10.37 6.17 2.44
CA HIS A 69 9.33 6.95 1.76
C HIS A 69 7.95 6.78 2.42
N ASP A 70 7.72 7.42 3.55
CA ASP A 70 6.53 7.34 4.41
C ASP A 70 5.39 8.30 4.00
N ALA A 71 5.14 8.46 2.69
CA ALA A 71 4.01 9.28 2.20
C ALA A 71 2.68 8.87 2.86
N PHE A 72 2.55 7.60 3.23
CA PHE A 72 1.48 7.07 4.08
C PHE A 72 2.10 6.24 5.20
N THR A 73 1.50 6.22 6.40
CA THR A 73 2.01 5.44 7.55
C THR A 73 2.25 3.96 7.22
N PRO A 74 1.37 3.26 6.45
CA PRO A 74 1.65 1.88 6.04
C PRO A 74 2.89 1.73 5.17
N PHE A 75 3.32 2.76 4.44
CA PHE A 75 4.51 2.67 3.59
C PHE A 75 5.79 2.57 4.40
N GLU A 76 5.87 3.21 5.57
CA GLU A 76 7.01 3.05 6.49
C GLU A 76 7.10 1.59 6.97
N ILE A 77 5.97 1.02 7.40
CA ILE A 77 5.90 -0.37 7.85
C ILE A 77 6.31 -1.33 6.72
N ILE A 78 5.69 -1.20 5.55
CA ILE A 78 5.98 -2.06 4.40
C ILE A 78 7.45 -1.90 3.98
N SER A 79 7.95 -0.66 3.91
CA SER A 79 9.32 -0.40 3.43
C SER A 79 10.35 -0.91 4.42
N THR A 80 10.17 -0.76 5.73
CA THR A 80 11.13 -1.28 6.71
C THR A 80 11.19 -2.82 6.71
N GLU A 81 10.10 -3.50 6.34
CA GLU A 81 10.10 -4.93 6.09
C GLU A 81 10.79 -5.29 4.76
N ASP A 82 10.43 -4.61 3.66
CA ASP A 82 10.96 -4.89 2.32
C ASP A 82 12.44 -4.49 2.13
N LEU A 83 12.92 -3.51 2.90
CA LEU A 83 14.34 -3.12 2.98
C LEU A 83 15.16 -4.13 3.81
N GLY A 84 14.50 -5.10 4.45
CA GLY A 84 15.14 -6.17 5.21
C GLY A 84 15.53 -5.82 6.64
N PHE A 85 15.08 -4.67 7.17
CA PHE A 85 15.35 -4.28 8.56
C PHE A 85 14.55 -5.12 9.56
N PHE A 86 13.32 -5.45 9.21
CA PHE A 86 12.44 -6.31 10.00
C PHE A 86 11.87 -7.44 9.15
N PRO A 87 11.57 -8.62 9.74
CA PRO A 87 10.87 -9.67 9.02
C PRO A 87 9.47 -9.21 8.57
N PRO A 88 8.90 -9.81 7.50
CA PRO A 88 7.54 -9.52 7.06
C PRO A 88 6.52 -9.63 8.21
N GLY A 89 5.62 -8.66 8.31
CA GLY A 89 4.62 -8.53 9.36
C GLY A 89 5.16 -8.11 10.74
N ARG A 90 6.43 -7.71 10.85
CA ARG A 90 7.06 -7.28 12.12
C ARG A 90 7.41 -5.80 12.18
N GLY A 91 7.35 -5.05 11.07
CA GLY A 91 7.71 -3.64 11.01
C GLY A 91 6.82 -2.78 11.92
N GLY A 92 5.50 -3.00 11.90
CA GLY A 92 4.57 -2.27 12.77
C GLY A 92 4.83 -2.49 14.26
N ARG A 93 5.09 -3.75 14.66
CA ARG A 93 5.43 -4.08 16.05
C ARG A 93 6.80 -3.52 16.45
N ALA A 94 7.75 -3.45 15.52
CA ALA A 94 9.04 -2.82 15.77
C ALA A 94 8.90 -1.32 16.06
N ALA A 95 8.07 -0.62 15.28
CA ALA A 95 7.76 0.79 15.52
C ALA A 95 7.07 1.00 16.87
N GLU A 96 6.05 0.19 17.19
CA GLU A 96 5.33 0.25 18.47
C GLU A 96 6.24 -0.01 19.69
N GLN A 97 7.27 -0.85 19.52
CA GLN A 97 8.30 -1.11 20.53
C GLN A 97 9.40 -0.05 20.60
N GLY A 98 9.29 1.05 19.84
CA GLY A 98 10.28 2.12 19.80
C GLY A 98 11.56 1.78 19.04
N LYS A 99 11.61 0.65 18.31
CA LYS A 99 12.84 0.23 17.62
C LYS A 99 13.26 1.19 16.52
N THR A 100 12.27 1.84 15.91
CA THR A 100 12.43 2.80 14.81
C THR A 100 12.48 4.26 15.29
N SER A 101 12.35 4.50 16.59
CA SER A 101 12.41 5.85 17.15
C SER A 101 13.81 6.47 17.02
N ILE A 102 13.93 7.79 17.22
CA ILE A 102 15.22 8.49 17.15
C ILE A 102 16.27 7.96 18.13
N ASP A 103 15.82 7.45 19.28
CA ASP A 103 16.64 6.81 20.32
C ASP A 103 16.70 5.28 20.18
N GLY A 104 16.01 4.75 19.17
CA GLY A 104 15.93 3.33 18.90
C GLY A 104 17.21 2.76 18.30
N PRO A 105 17.34 1.42 18.28
CA PRO A 105 18.45 0.72 17.66
C PRO A 105 18.52 0.86 16.13
N LEU A 106 17.47 1.31 15.45
CA LEU A 106 17.51 1.66 14.02
C LEU A 106 16.55 2.82 13.76
N PRO A 107 16.98 4.08 13.96
CA PRO A 107 16.16 5.24 13.69
C PRO A 107 15.66 5.28 12.24
N ILE A 108 14.35 5.36 12.06
CA ILE A 108 13.71 5.51 10.76
C ILE A 108 13.10 6.91 10.70
N ASN A 109 13.39 7.62 9.61
CA ASN A 109 12.92 8.98 9.37
C ASN A 109 13.23 9.96 10.52
N PRO A 110 14.48 10.04 11.02
CA PRO A 110 14.84 11.03 12.03
C PRO A 110 14.57 12.48 11.57
N SER A 111 14.49 12.75 10.26
CA SER A 111 14.01 14.02 9.70
C SER A 111 12.54 14.36 10.00
N GLY A 112 11.79 13.43 10.60
CA GLY A 112 10.34 13.46 10.73
C GLY A 112 9.59 12.84 9.55
N GLY A 113 10.32 12.41 8.52
CA GLY A 113 9.77 11.74 7.33
C GLY A 113 8.90 12.66 6.49
N LEU A 114 8.41 12.14 5.37
CA LEU A 114 7.42 12.82 4.54
C LEU A 114 6.16 13.14 5.33
N LYS A 115 5.85 12.37 6.39
CA LYS A 115 4.70 12.60 7.25
C LYS A 115 4.74 13.97 7.93
N SER A 116 5.91 14.43 8.39
CA SER A 116 6.07 15.69 9.13
C SER A 116 6.80 16.76 8.32
N ARG A 117 7.89 16.40 7.62
CA ARG A 117 8.70 17.30 6.78
C ARG A 117 7.96 17.78 5.53
N GLY A 118 6.95 17.03 5.10
CA GLY A 118 6.19 17.29 3.87
C GLY A 118 6.71 16.52 2.66
N HIS A 119 5.94 16.58 1.57
CA HIS A 119 6.21 15.77 0.38
C HIS A 119 6.09 16.55 -0.95
N PRO A 120 7.04 17.45 -1.26
CA PRO A 120 7.19 17.97 -2.61
C PRO A 120 7.66 16.81 -3.50
N VAL A 121 6.77 16.30 -4.36
CA VAL A 121 6.87 14.98 -5.00
C VAL A 121 8.23 14.76 -5.69
N GLY A 122 8.64 15.71 -6.53
CA GLY A 122 9.91 15.61 -7.27
C GLY A 122 11.16 15.79 -6.41
N ALA A 123 11.07 16.53 -5.31
CA ALA A 123 12.23 16.84 -4.45
C ALA A 123 12.47 15.78 -3.37
N SER A 124 11.44 15.02 -2.99
CA SER A 124 11.48 14.18 -1.78
C SER A 124 12.59 13.12 -1.80
N GLY A 125 12.83 12.48 -2.94
CA GLY A 125 13.91 11.49 -3.07
C GLY A 125 15.30 12.08 -2.85
N VAL A 126 15.56 13.28 -3.40
CA VAL A 126 16.83 14.00 -3.18
C VAL A 126 16.90 14.52 -1.76
N ALA A 127 15.80 15.00 -1.19
CA ALA A 127 15.76 15.46 0.19
C ALA A 127 16.12 14.35 1.19
N GLN A 128 15.70 13.11 0.95
CA GLN A 128 16.10 11.95 1.77
C GLN A 128 17.62 11.71 1.72
N VAL A 129 18.24 11.86 0.55
CA VAL A 129 19.71 11.79 0.40
C VAL A 129 20.41 12.93 1.15
N VAL A 130 19.83 14.14 1.10
CA VAL A 130 20.35 15.31 1.83
C VAL A 130 20.27 15.12 3.35
N GLU A 131 19.13 14.66 3.87
CA GLU A 131 18.94 14.33 5.29
C GLU A 131 19.91 13.24 5.75
N ALA A 132 20.09 12.20 4.93
CA ALA A 132 21.07 11.15 5.19
C ALA A 132 22.51 11.72 5.25
N ALA A 133 22.88 12.60 4.32
CA ALA A 133 24.19 13.23 4.32
C ALA A 133 24.42 14.14 5.54
N TRP A 134 23.43 14.96 5.91
CA TRP A 134 23.51 15.80 7.11
C TRP A 134 23.56 14.97 8.39
N GLY A 135 22.81 13.87 8.46
CA GLY A 135 22.86 12.93 9.58
C GLY A 135 24.25 12.31 9.77
N LEU A 136 24.87 11.83 8.69
CA LEU A 136 26.22 11.27 8.72
C LEU A 136 27.31 12.31 9.09
N ARG A 137 27.10 13.56 8.70
CA ARG A 137 27.97 14.71 9.06
C ARG A 137 27.71 15.25 10.47
N GLY A 138 26.64 14.84 11.12
CA GLY A 138 26.21 15.40 12.41
C GLY A 138 25.71 16.85 12.32
N SER A 139 25.32 17.32 11.14
CA SER A 139 24.84 18.69 10.89
C SER A 139 23.33 18.75 10.66
N ALA A 140 22.61 17.65 10.85
CA ALA A 140 21.15 17.62 10.75
C ALA A 140 20.49 18.40 11.90
N GLY A 141 19.25 18.86 11.70
CA GLY A 141 18.44 19.49 12.76
C GLY A 141 17.97 18.53 13.85
N TRP A 142 18.27 17.24 13.70
CA TRP A 142 17.99 16.15 14.63
C TRP A 142 19.30 15.46 15.02
N LYS A 143 19.29 14.70 16.12
CA LYS A 143 20.49 14.05 16.66
C LYS A 143 20.23 12.60 17.03
N LEU A 144 21.11 11.71 16.59
CA LEU A 144 21.11 10.30 17.02
C LEU A 144 21.87 10.14 18.33
N GLN A 145 21.53 9.07 19.05
CA GLN A 145 22.23 8.67 20.29
C GLN A 145 23.67 8.19 20.07
N ARG A 146 24.05 7.89 18.82
CA ARG A 146 25.38 7.43 18.43
C ARG A 146 25.80 8.02 17.09
N GLU A 147 27.11 8.09 16.87
CA GLU A 147 27.66 8.45 15.58
C GLU A 147 27.26 7.40 14.53
N ALA A 148 26.68 7.85 13.42
CA ALA A 148 26.31 7.01 12.29
C ALA A 148 27.40 7.04 11.21
N LYS A 149 27.63 5.90 10.59
CA LYS A 149 28.59 5.70 9.51
C LYS A 149 27.91 5.35 8.19
N ARG A 150 26.69 4.81 8.26
CA ARG A 150 25.94 4.31 7.11
C ARG A 150 24.48 4.73 7.20
N ALA A 151 23.99 5.33 6.13
CA ALA A 151 22.61 5.77 6.01
C ALA A 151 21.98 5.19 4.74
N LEU A 152 20.70 4.84 4.81
CA LEU A 152 19.91 4.43 3.66
C LEU A 152 18.84 5.47 3.35
N ALA A 153 18.74 5.88 2.09
CA ALA A 153 17.66 6.72 1.59
C ALA A 153 16.83 5.93 0.56
N GLN A 154 15.50 5.94 0.69
CA GLN A 154 14.59 5.25 -0.21
C GLN A 154 13.59 6.21 -0.84
N SER A 155 13.58 6.30 -2.16
CA SER A 155 12.55 7.02 -2.92
C SER A 155 11.54 6.05 -3.53
N THR A 156 10.24 6.33 -3.38
CA THR A 156 9.16 5.46 -3.88
C THR A 156 8.26 6.20 -4.86
N GLY A 157 8.03 5.59 -6.03
CA GLY A 157 7.17 6.11 -7.08
C GLY A 157 5.81 5.42 -7.14
N GLY A 158 4.74 6.22 -7.18
CA GLY A 158 3.36 5.74 -7.22
C GLY A 158 3.04 4.88 -5.99
N LEU A 159 2.28 3.80 -6.19
CA LEU A 159 1.94 2.86 -5.11
C LEU A 159 3.07 1.85 -4.84
N GLY A 160 4.35 2.23 -4.95
CA GLY A 160 5.47 1.29 -4.81
C GLY A 160 5.83 0.54 -6.10
N ALA A 161 5.59 1.15 -7.27
CA ALA A 161 5.81 0.51 -8.57
C ALA A 161 7.18 0.83 -9.18
N ASN A 162 7.83 1.92 -8.78
CA ASN A 162 9.18 2.29 -9.24
C ASN A 162 9.95 2.91 -8.07
N ASN A 163 10.88 2.16 -7.51
CA ASN A 163 11.51 2.52 -6.25
C ASN A 163 13.03 2.54 -6.40
N PHE A 164 13.67 3.43 -5.64
CA PHE A 164 15.11 3.60 -5.58
C PHE A 164 15.57 3.48 -4.13
N VAL A 165 16.74 2.88 -3.95
CA VAL A 165 17.45 2.80 -2.67
C VAL A 165 18.87 3.29 -2.91
N THR A 166 19.33 4.20 -2.07
CA THR A 166 20.68 4.79 -2.10
C THR A 166 21.29 4.61 -0.72
N ILE A 167 22.51 4.08 -0.67
CA ILE A 167 23.28 3.91 0.56
C ILE A 167 24.43 4.90 0.54
N LEU A 168 24.51 5.70 1.59
CA LEU A 168 25.60 6.65 1.83
C LEU A 168 26.47 6.13 2.96
N GLU A 169 27.78 6.21 2.78
CA GLU A 169 28.76 5.83 3.79
C GLU A 169 29.75 6.96 4.03
N ARG A 170 30.19 7.08 5.28
CA ARG A 170 31.35 7.91 5.61
C ARG A 170 32.62 7.25 5.10
N THR A 171 33.52 8.06 4.59
CA THR A 171 34.83 7.64 4.07
C THR A 171 35.76 7.07 5.15
N ASP A 172 35.55 7.44 6.41
CA ASP A 172 36.27 6.91 7.58
C ASP A 172 35.61 5.66 8.19
N SER A 173 34.54 5.15 7.59
CA SER A 173 33.89 3.93 8.04
C SER A 173 34.81 2.72 7.82
N ARG A 174 34.86 1.83 8.82
CA ARG A 174 35.58 0.55 8.65
C ARG A 174 34.83 -0.28 7.64
N ALA A 175 35.53 -0.90 6.70
CA ALA A 175 34.93 -1.81 5.72
C ALA A 175 34.09 -2.88 6.43
N ALA A 176 32.78 -2.82 6.24
CA ALA A 176 31.91 -3.95 6.48
C ALA A 176 31.75 -4.64 5.12
N LYS A 177 32.24 -5.87 4.99
CA LYS A 177 32.04 -6.68 3.80
C LYS A 177 31.12 -7.83 4.18
N SER A 178 29.88 -7.71 3.74
CA SER A 178 28.85 -8.72 3.96
C SER A 178 28.24 -9.05 2.61
N PHE A 179 28.30 -10.33 2.25
CA PHE A 179 27.56 -10.83 1.10
C PHE A 179 26.15 -11.19 1.56
N TRP A 180 25.32 -10.17 1.69
CA TRP A 180 23.90 -10.37 1.92
C TRP A 180 23.18 -10.55 0.59
N SER A 181 22.34 -11.57 0.52
CA SER A 181 21.33 -11.68 -0.51
C SER A 181 19.98 -11.66 0.19
N PRO A 182 18.98 -10.94 -0.34
CA PRO A 182 17.63 -11.05 0.18
C PRO A 182 17.23 -12.52 0.14
N ALA A 183 16.46 -12.97 1.15
CA ALA A 183 15.77 -14.25 1.02
C ALA A 183 14.99 -14.24 -0.30
N PRO A 184 14.99 -15.34 -1.09
CA PRO A 184 14.23 -15.36 -2.33
C PRO A 184 12.78 -15.01 -1.98
N PHE A 185 12.31 -13.88 -2.53
CA PHE A 185 10.92 -13.49 -2.41
C PHE A 185 10.09 -14.63 -3.01
N SER A 186 9.52 -15.45 -2.13
CA SER A 186 8.54 -16.46 -2.44
C SER A 186 7.21 -15.94 -1.90
N PRO A 187 6.53 -15.02 -2.61
CA PRO A 187 5.08 -15.05 -2.49
C PRO A 187 4.74 -16.49 -2.92
N GLU A 188 3.82 -17.17 -2.23
CA GLU A 188 3.23 -18.38 -2.80
C GLU A 188 3.03 -18.10 -4.29
N ARG A 189 3.69 -18.86 -5.18
CA ARG A 189 3.67 -18.60 -6.62
C ARG A 189 2.20 -18.66 -7.05
N ARG A 190 1.49 -17.55 -6.98
CA ARG A 190 0.23 -17.38 -7.66
C ARG A 190 0.66 -17.35 -9.11
N ARG A 191 0.35 -18.44 -9.82
CA ARG A 191 0.53 -18.51 -11.27
C ARG A 191 0.01 -17.19 -11.83
N PRO A 192 0.73 -16.52 -12.75
CA PRO A 192 0.20 -15.33 -13.39
C PRO A 192 -1.22 -15.68 -13.83
N VAL A 193 -2.20 -14.97 -13.28
CA VAL A 193 -3.58 -15.15 -13.70
C VAL A 193 -3.52 -14.86 -15.18
N SER A 194 -3.76 -15.88 -16.01
CA SER A 194 -3.74 -15.68 -17.45
C SER A 194 -4.59 -14.46 -17.74
N ARG A 195 -4.15 -13.60 -18.66
CA ARG A 195 -4.94 -12.48 -19.16
C ARG A 195 -6.19 -13.05 -19.83
N ARG A 196 -7.15 -13.53 -19.04
CA ARG A 196 -8.47 -13.89 -19.52
C ARG A 196 -9.14 -12.56 -19.88
N PRO A 197 -9.66 -12.45 -21.11
CA PRO A 197 -10.43 -11.29 -21.52
C PRO A 197 -11.51 -10.99 -20.47
N GLN A 198 -11.62 -9.72 -20.08
CA GLN A 198 -12.72 -9.22 -19.26
C GLN A 198 -13.99 -9.17 -20.10
N THR A 199 -14.57 -10.34 -20.37
CA THR A 199 -15.85 -10.45 -21.08
C THR A 199 -16.86 -11.32 -20.35
N ALA A 200 -16.49 -11.95 -19.23
CA ALA A 200 -17.44 -12.61 -18.37
C ALA A 200 -18.12 -11.57 -17.45
N ALA A 201 -19.45 -11.60 -17.37
CA ALA A 201 -20.20 -10.87 -16.37
C ALA A 201 -19.59 -11.12 -14.98
N PRO A 202 -19.49 -10.09 -14.11
CA PRO A 202 -18.93 -10.27 -12.78
C PRO A 202 -19.67 -11.42 -12.08
N ALA A 203 -18.91 -12.33 -11.47
CA ALA A 203 -19.48 -13.42 -10.71
C ALA A 203 -20.48 -12.86 -9.69
N GLU A 204 -21.65 -13.48 -9.54
CA GLU A 204 -22.71 -13.04 -8.60
C GLU A 204 -22.24 -13.00 -7.14
N GLU A 205 -21.08 -13.59 -6.85
CA GLU A 205 -20.49 -13.68 -5.53
C GLU A 205 -18.96 -13.55 -5.56
N GLY A 206 -18.40 -13.09 -4.46
CA GLY A 206 -16.95 -13.06 -4.26
C GLY A 206 -16.56 -12.86 -2.81
N ARG A 207 -15.29 -12.58 -2.57
CA ARG A 207 -14.70 -12.36 -1.25
C ARG A 207 -13.94 -11.05 -1.20
N ILE A 208 -14.08 -10.29 -0.12
CA ILE A 208 -13.31 -9.06 0.11
C ILE A 208 -11.84 -9.41 0.31
N GLU A 209 -10.99 -9.02 -0.62
CA GLU A 209 -9.53 -9.18 -0.50
C GLU A 209 -8.92 -8.04 0.32
N THR A 210 -9.35 -6.81 0.06
CA THR A 210 -9.04 -5.62 0.83
C THR A 210 -10.10 -4.55 0.57
N PHE A 211 -10.25 -3.59 1.47
CA PHE A 211 -11.23 -2.51 1.34
C PHE A 211 -10.75 -1.22 2.01
N THR A 212 -11.38 -0.12 1.63
CA THR A 212 -11.28 1.18 2.29
C THR A 212 -12.66 1.82 2.38
N VAL A 213 -12.82 2.77 3.30
CA VAL A 213 -14.02 3.58 3.44
C VAL A 213 -13.63 5.03 3.31
N LEU A 214 -14.21 5.70 2.32
CA LEU A 214 -14.02 7.12 2.09
C LEU A 214 -15.10 7.89 2.85
N TYR A 215 -14.68 8.68 3.84
CA TYR A 215 -15.56 9.59 4.57
C TYR A 215 -15.64 10.98 3.90
N VAL A 216 -14.67 11.29 3.05
CA VAL A 216 -14.71 12.42 2.12
C VAL A 216 -14.72 11.82 0.73
N THR A 217 -15.79 12.05 -0.02
CA THR A 217 -16.06 11.42 -1.30
C THR A 217 -15.95 12.41 -2.45
N PRO A 218 -15.64 11.94 -3.67
CA PRO A 218 -15.73 12.79 -4.85
C PRO A 218 -17.19 13.13 -5.16
N ASP A 219 -17.38 14.18 -5.97
CA ASP A 219 -18.70 14.62 -6.41
C ASP A 219 -19.53 13.47 -7.00
N GLY A 220 -20.81 13.45 -6.63
CA GLY A 220 -21.75 12.41 -7.07
C GLY A 220 -21.73 11.12 -6.23
N PHE A 221 -20.97 11.07 -5.13
CA PHE A 221 -20.99 9.96 -4.18
C PHE A 221 -21.26 10.45 -2.77
N LEU A 222 -22.18 9.78 -2.07
CA LEU A 222 -22.48 10.08 -0.66
C LEU A 222 -21.47 9.38 0.26
N PRO A 223 -20.96 10.07 1.29
CA PRO A 223 -20.19 9.44 2.34
C PRO A 223 -21.12 8.75 3.38
N PRO A 224 -20.66 7.67 4.03
CA PRO A 224 -19.40 6.98 3.79
C PRO A 224 -19.47 6.04 2.58
N LEU A 225 -18.43 6.03 1.75
CA LEU A 225 -18.34 5.20 0.54
C LEU A 225 -17.35 4.04 0.75
N ALA A 226 -17.85 2.81 0.72
CA ALA A 226 -17.00 1.62 0.72
C ALA A 226 -16.48 1.30 -0.68
N LEU A 227 -15.17 1.05 -0.79
CA LEU A 227 -14.53 0.50 -1.99
C LEU A 227 -13.75 -0.74 -1.61
N ALA A 228 -13.88 -1.81 -2.39
CA ALA A 228 -13.19 -3.07 -2.14
C ALA A 228 -12.61 -3.65 -3.42
N LEU A 229 -11.48 -4.36 -3.27
CA LEU A 229 -11.05 -5.35 -4.23
C LEU A 229 -11.70 -6.68 -3.86
N ILE A 230 -12.54 -7.18 -4.75
CA ILE A 230 -13.26 -8.44 -4.60
C ILE A 230 -12.59 -9.50 -5.46
N ARG A 231 -12.36 -10.66 -4.87
CA ARG A 231 -11.91 -11.87 -5.57
C ARG A 231 -13.09 -12.77 -5.82
N ASP A 232 -13.37 -13.10 -7.08
CA ASP A 232 -14.42 -14.09 -7.39
C ASP A 232 -13.94 -15.53 -7.16
N ARG A 233 -14.87 -16.48 -7.33
CA ARG A 233 -14.60 -17.92 -7.25
C ARG A 233 -13.61 -18.43 -8.30
N GLN A 234 -13.43 -17.71 -9.40
CA GLN A 234 -12.47 -18.05 -10.47
C GLN A 234 -11.07 -17.45 -10.18
N GLY A 235 -10.92 -16.72 -9.08
CA GLY A 235 -9.69 -16.09 -8.64
C GLY A 235 -9.44 -14.70 -9.26
N ALA A 236 -10.33 -14.19 -10.11
CA ALA A 236 -10.18 -12.87 -10.69
C ALA A 236 -10.46 -11.79 -9.64
N LEU A 237 -9.56 -10.82 -9.54
CA LEU A 237 -9.70 -9.67 -8.67
C LEU A 237 -10.33 -8.52 -9.44
N PHE A 238 -11.31 -7.80 -8.90
CA PHE A 238 -11.90 -6.60 -9.51
C PHE A 238 -12.34 -5.60 -8.45
N MET A 239 -12.52 -4.34 -8.82
CA MET A 239 -12.98 -3.31 -7.91
C MET A 239 -14.50 -3.28 -7.86
N ALA A 240 -15.06 -3.12 -6.66
CA ALA A 240 -16.48 -2.95 -6.43
C ALA A 240 -16.76 -1.91 -5.34
N GLN A 241 -17.88 -1.22 -5.47
CA GLN A 241 -18.40 -0.27 -4.48
C GLN A 241 -19.36 -0.98 -3.53
N GLY A 242 -19.27 -0.71 -2.23
CA GLY A 242 -20.21 -1.25 -1.25
C GLY A 242 -21.53 -0.50 -1.29
N GLU A 243 -22.64 -1.21 -1.13
CA GLU A 243 -23.96 -0.61 -0.94
C GLU A 243 -24.13 0.00 0.46
N ASP A 244 -23.38 -0.52 1.43
CA ASP A 244 -23.26 0.00 2.78
C ASP A 244 -21.83 -0.23 3.32
N VAL A 245 -21.57 0.29 4.52
CA VAL A 245 -20.28 0.13 5.22
C VAL A 245 -20.34 -0.87 6.38
N SER A 246 -21.47 -1.56 6.53
CA SER A 246 -21.70 -2.49 7.64
C SER A 246 -20.96 -3.81 7.41
N HIS A 247 -20.47 -4.40 8.50
CA HIS A 247 -19.87 -5.73 8.51
C HIS A 247 -18.65 -5.92 7.58
N LEU A 248 -18.04 -4.84 7.08
CA LEU A 248 -16.84 -4.88 6.25
C LEU A 248 -15.68 -5.52 7.02
N LYS A 249 -15.15 -6.62 6.48
CA LYS A 249 -13.97 -7.29 7.00
C LYS A 249 -13.28 -8.04 5.86
N ILE A 250 -11.95 -7.99 5.85
CA ILE A 250 -11.15 -8.79 4.92
C ILE A 250 -11.54 -10.26 5.06
N GLY A 251 -11.75 -10.90 3.93
CA GLY A 251 -12.12 -12.30 3.82
C GLY A 251 -13.61 -12.60 3.95
N ARG A 252 -14.49 -11.59 4.09
CA ARG A 252 -15.94 -11.77 4.06
C ARG A 252 -16.44 -12.08 2.66
N GLU A 253 -17.38 -12.99 2.59
CA GLU A 253 -18.15 -13.28 1.38
C GLU A 253 -19.14 -12.15 1.08
N VAL A 254 -19.32 -11.84 -0.20
CA VAL A 254 -20.19 -10.79 -0.70
C VAL A 254 -21.05 -11.30 -1.86
N TYR A 255 -22.24 -10.71 -2.02
CA TYR A 255 -22.97 -10.73 -3.29
C TYR A 255 -22.48 -9.57 -4.15
N VAL A 256 -22.37 -9.79 -5.46
CA VAL A 256 -21.94 -8.78 -6.42
C VAL A 256 -23.01 -8.64 -7.50
N ARG A 257 -23.32 -7.39 -7.85
CA ARG A 257 -24.26 -7.06 -8.92
C ARG A 257 -23.69 -5.92 -9.77
N GLN A 258 -24.05 -5.90 -11.04
CA GLN A 258 -23.63 -4.83 -11.94
C GLN A 258 -24.78 -3.88 -12.21
N ILE A 259 -24.58 -2.59 -11.95
CA ILE A 259 -25.57 -1.53 -12.23
C ILE A 259 -24.86 -0.39 -12.95
N GLY A 260 -25.33 -0.05 -14.15
CA GLY A 260 -24.78 1.09 -14.92
C GLY A 260 -23.28 1.00 -15.17
N GLY A 261 -22.76 -0.21 -15.45
CA GLY A 261 -21.33 -0.45 -15.66
C GLY A 261 -20.47 -0.51 -14.39
N ARG A 262 -21.06 -0.32 -13.20
CA ARG A 262 -20.36 -0.37 -11.91
C ARG A 262 -20.63 -1.70 -11.22
N ASN A 263 -19.61 -2.25 -10.56
CA ASN A 263 -19.77 -3.40 -9.66
C ASN A 263 -20.17 -2.88 -8.28
N LEU A 264 -21.29 -3.36 -7.77
CA LEU A 264 -21.75 -3.14 -6.41
C LEU A 264 -21.63 -4.42 -5.61
N PHE A 265 -21.30 -4.33 -4.32
CA PHE A 265 -21.27 -5.47 -3.44
C PHE A 265 -22.06 -5.24 -2.14
N THR A 266 -22.62 -6.32 -1.63
CA THR A 266 -23.26 -6.39 -0.31
C THR A 266 -22.66 -7.54 0.49
N VAL A 267 -22.27 -7.29 1.74
CA VAL A 267 -21.71 -8.32 2.62
C VAL A 267 -22.76 -9.37 2.95
N LYS A 268 -22.41 -10.65 2.80
CA LYS A 268 -23.31 -11.75 3.17
C LYS A 268 -23.44 -11.80 4.69
N SER A 269 -24.59 -11.36 5.20
CA SER A 269 -24.98 -11.58 6.60
C SER A 269 -25.99 -12.73 6.71
N HIS A 270 -26.07 -13.35 7.89
CA HIS A 270 -27.08 -14.38 8.18
C HIS A 270 -28.52 -13.84 8.00
N LEU A 271 -28.75 -12.58 8.38
CA LEU A 271 -30.03 -11.88 8.23
C LEU A 271 -30.36 -11.59 6.76
N THR A 272 -29.37 -11.27 5.93
CA THR A 272 -29.58 -11.00 4.50
C THR A 272 -30.04 -12.28 3.79
N LYS A 273 -29.43 -13.43 4.10
CA LYS A 273 -29.89 -14.74 3.60
C LYS A 273 -31.33 -15.05 3.98
N VAL A 274 -31.70 -14.82 5.24
CA VAL A 274 -33.07 -15.04 5.73
C VAL A 274 -34.07 -14.11 5.03
N ARG A 275 -33.71 -12.83 4.85
CA ARG A 275 -34.56 -11.84 4.20
C ARG A 275 -34.73 -12.09 2.69
N GLU A 276 -33.68 -12.55 2.01
CA GLU A 276 -33.74 -12.97 0.61
C GLU A 276 -34.54 -14.27 0.43
N ALA A 277 -34.38 -15.24 1.33
CA ALA A 277 -35.18 -16.45 1.33
C ALA A 277 -36.67 -16.13 1.55
N LEU A 278 -36.99 -15.23 2.48
CA LEU A 278 -38.35 -14.72 2.71
C LEU A 278 -38.91 -13.98 1.49
N LYS A 279 -38.13 -13.12 0.83
CA LYS A 279 -38.55 -12.45 -0.41
C LYS A 279 -38.82 -13.45 -1.54
N LYS A 280 -37.99 -14.49 -1.70
CA LYS A 280 -38.23 -15.56 -2.69
C LYS A 280 -39.48 -16.38 -2.35
N LEU A 281 -39.79 -16.58 -1.08
CA LEU A 281 -41.03 -17.25 -0.64
C LEU A 281 -42.26 -16.39 -0.91
N LEU A 282 -42.21 -15.10 -0.56
CA LEU A 282 -43.31 -14.14 -0.73
C LEU A 282 -43.56 -13.79 -2.20
N GLY A 283 -42.52 -13.79 -3.05
CA GLY A 283 -42.64 -13.63 -4.49
C GLY A 283 -43.23 -14.84 -5.23
N ARG A 284 -43.37 -16.00 -4.55
CA ARG A 284 -44.04 -17.20 -5.07
C ARG A 284 -45.51 -17.31 -4.66
N VAL A 285 -46.06 -16.33 -3.93
CA VAL A 285 -47.49 -16.32 -3.59
C VAL A 285 -48.29 -15.97 -4.87
N PRO A 286 -49.17 -16.85 -5.37
CA PRO A 286 -49.97 -16.55 -6.55
C PRO A 286 -50.88 -15.36 -6.25
N ARG A 287 -50.89 -14.37 -7.14
CA ARG A 287 -51.85 -13.25 -7.07
C ARG A 287 -53.26 -13.83 -7.23
N LEU A 288 -54.10 -13.67 -6.20
CA LEU A 288 -55.53 -13.98 -6.28
C LEU A 288 -56.18 -13.13 -7.39
N PRO A 289 -57.10 -13.69 -8.19
CA PRO A 289 -57.72 -12.96 -9.30
C PRO A 289 -58.63 -11.84 -8.77
N ALA A 290 -58.47 -10.65 -9.35
CA ALA A 290 -59.27 -9.48 -9.01
C ALA A 290 -60.74 -9.67 -9.43
N GLU A 291 -61.66 -9.70 -8.46
CA GLU A 291 -63.10 -9.58 -8.71
C GLU A 291 -63.40 -8.18 -9.30
N ARG A 292 -63.89 -8.15 -10.54
CA ARG A 292 -64.47 -6.96 -11.16
C ARG A 292 -65.84 -6.67 -10.55
N LYS A 293 -65.95 -5.71 -9.64
CA LYS A 293 -67.23 -5.04 -9.34
C LYS A 293 -67.50 -3.96 -10.38
N ARG A 294 -68.41 -4.24 -11.32
CA ARG A 294 -69.10 -3.25 -12.16
C ARG A 294 -70.29 -2.69 -11.37
N LEU A 295 -70.22 -1.44 -10.93
CA LEU A 295 -71.38 -0.65 -10.52
C LEU A 295 -71.08 0.83 -10.82
N ALA A 296 -71.57 1.30 -11.97
CA ALA A 296 -71.90 2.71 -12.23
C ALA A 296 -72.53 2.84 -13.62
N LYS A 297 -73.86 2.82 -13.68
CA LYS A 297 -74.63 3.56 -14.69
C LYS A 297 -75.99 3.91 -14.06
N LYS A 298 -76.09 5.15 -13.58
CA LYS A 298 -77.36 5.89 -13.56
C LYS A 298 -77.14 7.14 -14.40
N GLU A 299 -77.76 7.13 -15.57
CA GLU A 299 -78.06 8.28 -16.42
C GLU A 299 -79.02 9.21 -15.64
N ALA A 300 -78.69 10.49 -15.47
CA ALA A 300 -79.08 11.64 -16.32
C ALA A 300 -80.34 12.35 -15.78
N PRO A 301 -80.69 13.58 -16.20
CA PRO A 301 -79.91 14.66 -16.81
C PRO A 301 -79.68 15.86 -15.86
#